data_AF-A0A660NL54-F1
#
_entry.id   AF-A0A660NL54-F1
#
_cell.length_a   1.000
_cell.length_b   1.000
_cell.length_c   1.000
_cell.angle_alpha   90.00
_cell.angle_beta   90.00
_cell.angle_gamma   90.00
#
_symmetry.space_group_name_H-M   'P 1'
#
loop_
_entity.id
_entity.type
_entity.pdbx_description
1 polymer ?
#
loop_
_entity_poly.entity_id
_entity_poly.type
_entity_poly.pdbx_seq_one_letter_code
_entity_poly.pdbx_strand_id
1 'polypeptide(L)'
;MFSVKPHSVLCLSVTAALVLSGCEREVKPAPPFKRTEYNRVVIGNSVEPATLDPQKAGEMAANTVIRQLMDGLTASDGEGKTIPGLATHWESQGDRIWTFHLRDAQWSNGDPITADDFVYSFRRLTDPKTGGIYGGYLADGKVLNADAIMQGKARPETLGVKALDKKTLQFTLTESVPYFPDMMVMAWTYPVHRATVEKYGDKWTQPEHYVSSGAYLLKGWRVNSYIKMEKNPKYYDHDSVSIP
;
A
#
# COMPACT_ATOMS: atom_id res chain seq x y z
N MET A 1 61.27 -1.48 92.23
CA MET A 1 60.20 -1.95 93.13
C MET A 1 59.01 -2.35 92.27
N PHE A 2 58.52 -3.57 92.49
CA PHE A 2 57.29 -4.19 92.00
C PHE A 2 57.07 -4.39 90.49
N SER A 3 57.37 -5.64 90.12
CA SER A 3 56.87 -6.42 88.99
C SER A 3 55.38 -6.72 89.15
N VAL A 4 54.57 -6.50 88.11
CA VAL A 4 53.46 -7.39 87.70
C VAL A 4 53.24 -7.25 86.17
N LYS A 5 53.40 -8.38 85.46
CA LYS A 5 52.81 -8.66 84.15
C LYS A 5 51.65 -9.64 84.38
N PRO A 6 50.86 -9.98 83.35
CA PRO A 6 49.95 -9.18 82.52
C PRO A 6 48.50 -9.67 82.79
N HIS A 7 47.47 -9.30 82.01
CA HIS A 7 46.46 -10.24 81.49
C HIS A 7 45.53 -9.53 80.49
N SER A 8 45.26 -10.27 79.43
CA SER A 8 44.65 -9.94 78.16
C SER A 8 43.16 -9.55 78.25
N VAL A 9 42.73 -8.58 77.44
CA VAL A 9 41.49 -8.74 76.65
C VAL A 9 41.70 -8.15 75.26
N LEU A 10 41.65 -9.06 74.30
CA LEU A 10 41.72 -8.86 72.86
C LEU A 10 40.32 -8.41 72.40
N CYS A 11 40.18 -7.22 71.83
CA CYS A 11 38.99 -6.84 71.05
C CYS A 11 39.45 -6.49 69.64
N LEU A 12 39.54 -7.52 68.78
CA LEU A 12 39.72 -7.35 67.35
C LEU A 12 38.37 -6.95 66.74
N SER A 13 38.16 -5.67 66.47
CA SER A 13 37.15 -5.22 65.53
C SER A 13 37.73 -5.33 64.11
N VAL A 14 37.49 -6.47 63.45
CA VAL A 14 37.78 -6.64 62.02
C VAL A 14 36.70 -5.91 61.23
N THR A 15 37.01 -4.70 60.76
CA THR A 15 36.19 -4.03 59.75
C THR A 15 36.52 -4.64 58.39
N ALA A 16 35.69 -5.59 57.94
CA ALA A 16 35.81 -6.15 56.60
C ALA A 16 35.37 -5.08 55.57
N ALA A 17 36.34 -4.43 54.92
CA ALA A 17 36.10 -3.63 53.73
C ALA A 17 35.77 -4.57 52.56
N LEU A 18 34.48 -4.76 52.28
CA LEU A 18 34.02 -5.35 51.03
C LEU A 18 34.37 -4.41 49.89
N VAL A 19 35.51 -4.66 49.24
CA VAL A 19 35.82 -4.05 47.94
C VAL A 19 34.90 -4.72 46.92
N LEU A 20 33.80 -4.05 46.59
CA LEU A 20 32.97 -4.36 45.44
C LEU A 20 33.84 -4.15 44.19
N SER A 21 34.51 -5.20 43.72
CA SER A 21 35.02 -5.25 42.35
C SER A 21 33.82 -5.28 41.40
N GLY A 22 33.27 -4.11 41.12
CA GLY A 22 32.39 -3.92 39.98
C GLY A 22 33.20 -4.22 38.73
N CYS A 23 32.86 -5.30 38.04
CA CYS A 23 33.26 -5.46 36.65
C CYS A 23 32.57 -4.33 35.85
N GLU A 24 33.22 -3.18 35.75
CA GLU A 24 32.96 -2.24 34.67
C GLU A 24 33.35 -2.95 33.38
N ARG A 25 32.37 -3.62 32.75
CA ARG A 25 32.47 -3.90 31.34
C ARG A 25 32.51 -2.54 30.66
N GLU A 26 33.67 -2.17 30.17
CA GLU A 26 33.86 -1.04 29.27
C GLU A 26 32.86 -1.21 28.12
N VAL A 27 31.75 -0.47 28.19
CA VAL A 27 30.75 -0.45 27.12
C VAL A 27 31.39 0.36 26.00
N LYS A 28 32.07 -0.34 25.10
CA LYS A 28 32.56 0.29 23.88
C LYS A 28 31.37 0.95 23.20
N PRO A 29 31.39 2.27 22.95
CA PRO A 29 30.32 2.90 22.21
C PRO A 29 30.17 2.15 20.89
N ALA A 30 28.93 1.82 20.53
CA ALA A 30 28.65 1.23 19.24
C ALA A 30 29.34 2.10 18.18
N PRO A 31 30.04 1.50 17.19
CA PRO A 31 30.66 2.28 16.13
C PRO A 31 29.60 3.24 15.56
N PRO A 32 29.97 4.50 15.25
CA PRO A 32 29.02 5.44 14.68
C PRO A 32 28.35 4.78 13.49
N PHE A 33 27.02 4.87 13.43
CA PHE A 33 26.26 4.34 12.32
C PHE A 33 26.80 4.96 11.04
N LYS A 34 27.62 4.21 10.30
CA LYS A 34 27.98 4.56 8.93
C LYS A 34 26.70 4.33 8.14
N ARG A 35 26.09 5.43 7.65
CA ARG A 35 25.12 5.35 6.57
C ARG A 35 25.85 4.79 5.35
N THR A 36 25.96 3.47 5.27
CA THR A 36 26.08 2.81 3.97
C THR A 36 24.82 3.18 3.21
N GLU A 37 24.96 3.71 2.00
CA GLU A 37 23.82 3.94 1.10
C GLU A 37 23.16 2.60 0.82
N TYR A 38 22.16 2.25 1.64
CA TYR A 38 21.28 1.16 1.31
C TYR A 38 20.27 1.74 0.34
N ASN A 39 20.40 1.45 -0.96
CA ASN A 39 19.33 1.63 -1.95
C ASN A 39 18.19 0.61 -1.69
N ARG A 40 17.81 0.42 -0.42
CA ARG A 40 16.88 -0.59 0.05
C ARG A 40 16.31 -0.20 1.41
N VAL A 41 15.00 -0.19 1.49
CA VAL A 41 14.24 -0.18 2.74
C VAL A 41 13.68 -1.58 3.02
N VAL A 42 13.63 -1.97 4.29
CA VAL A 42 12.94 -3.19 4.74
C VAL A 42 11.86 -2.76 5.73
N ILE A 43 10.60 -3.08 5.42
CA ILE A 43 9.43 -2.71 6.21
C ILE A 43 8.75 -3.98 6.71
N GLY A 44 8.44 -4.03 8.00
CA GLY A 44 7.59 -5.09 8.55
C GLY A 44 6.14 -4.87 8.14
N ASN A 45 5.51 -5.85 7.48
CA ASN A 45 4.15 -5.73 6.92
C ASN A 45 3.08 -6.50 7.71
N SER A 46 3.32 -6.71 9.01
CA SER A 46 2.48 -7.42 10.00
C SER A 46 2.11 -8.88 9.68
N VAL A 47 1.39 -9.15 8.59
CA VAL A 47 0.90 -10.49 8.20
C VAL A 47 1.12 -10.75 6.71
N GLU A 48 1.06 -12.02 6.32
CA GLU A 48 1.08 -12.44 4.92
C GLU A 48 -0.18 -11.95 4.19
N PRO A 49 -0.07 -11.17 3.09
CA PRO A 49 -1.20 -10.83 2.25
C PRO A 49 -1.83 -12.09 1.64
N ALA A 50 -3.16 -12.21 1.63
CA ALA A 50 -3.85 -13.32 0.97
C ALA A 50 -3.78 -13.20 -0.56
N THR A 51 -3.77 -11.96 -1.06
CA THR A 51 -3.68 -11.64 -2.49
C THR A 51 -3.11 -10.24 -2.69
N LEU A 52 -2.55 -9.98 -3.88
CA LEU A 52 -2.15 -8.65 -4.35
C LEU A 52 -3.09 -8.13 -5.45
N ASP A 53 -4.28 -8.71 -5.56
CA ASP A 53 -5.36 -8.26 -6.43
C ASP A 53 -6.16 -7.16 -5.71
N PRO A 54 -6.15 -5.90 -6.18
CA PRO A 54 -6.82 -4.79 -5.50
C PRO A 54 -8.32 -5.02 -5.30
N GLN A 55 -8.97 -5.76 -6.19
CA GLN A 55 -10.43 -5.96 -6.14
C GLN A 55 -10.82 -7.22 -5.36
N LYS A 56 -9.85 -7.97 -4.81
CA LYS A 56 -10.08 -9.10 -3.89
C LYS A 56 -9.47 -8.89 -2.51
N ALA A 57 -8.40 -8.11 -2.41
CA ALA A 57 -7.72 -7.81 -1.15
C ALA A 57 -8.60 -7.02 -0.18
N GLY A 58 -8.49 -7.33 1.11
CA GLY A 58 -9.28 -6.68 2.16
C GLY A 58 -8.42 -6.07 3.27
N GLU A 59 -7.28 -6.69 3.53
CA GLU A 59 -6.44 -6.45 4.66
C GLU A 59 -5.43 -5.31 4.42
N MET A 60 -5.09 -4.60 5.51
CA MET A 60 -4.13 -3.51 5.47
C MET A 60 -2.77 -3.97 4.92
N ALA A 61 -2.32 -5.18 5.26
CA ALA A 61 -1.05 -5.73 4.78
C ALA A 61 -0.99 -5.83 3.24
N ALA A 62 -2.06 -6.29 2.58
CA ALA A 62 -2.13 -6.32 1.13
C ALA A 62 -2.17 -4.90 0.56
N ASN A 63 -3.02 -4.03 1.12
CA ASN A 63 -3.18 -2.66 0.65
C ASN A 63 -1.88 -1.84 0.74
N THR A 64 -1.05 -2.04 1.78
CA THR A 64 0.27 -1.42 1.90
C THR A 64 1.17 -1.77 0.72
N VAL A 65 1.16 -3.02 0.27
CA VAL A 65 1.96 -3.48 -0.87
C VAL A 65 1.35 -3.02 -2.19
N ILE A 66 0.03 -3.15 -2.36
CA ILE A 66 -0.69 -2.75 -3.58
C ILE A 66 -0.46 -1.27 -3.89
N ARG A 67 -0.46 -0.40 -2.88
CA ARG A 67 -0.17 1.04 -3.05
C ARG A 67 1.24 1.35 -3.56
N GLN A 68 2.18 0.39 -3.51
CA GLN A 68 3.50 0.54 -4.14
C GLN A 68 3.50 0.07 -5.60
N LEU A 69 2.66 -0.92 -5.90
CA LEU A 69 2.59 -1.59 -7.20
C LEU A 69 1.62 -0.90 -8.16
N MET A 70 0.65 -0.15 -7.64
CA MET A 70 -0.46 0.39 -8.41
C MET A 70 -0.85 1.79 -7.93
N ASP A 71 -1.24 2.62 -8.90
CA ASP A 71 -1.84 3.94 -8.66
C ASP A 71 -3.29 3.96 -9.14
N GLY A 72 -4.15 4.72 -8.45
CA GLY A 72 -5.54 4.97 -8.81
C GLY A 72 -5.77 6.29 -9.54
N LEU A 73 -7.03 6.69 -9.68
CA LEU A 73 -7.38 8.01 -10.25
C LEU A 73 -6.81 9.14 -9.38
N THR A 74 -6.96 9.02 -8.06
CA THR A 74 -6.45 9.97 -7.06
C THR A 74 -5.47 9.28 -6.12
N ALA A 75 -4.67 10.07 -5.43
CA ALA A 75 -3.76 9.64 -4.38
C ALA A 75 -3.99 10.47 -3.11
N SER A 76 -3.26 10.15 -2.05
CA SER A 76 -3.22 10.94 -0.81
C SER A 76 -1.80 11.43 -0.59
N ASP A 77 -1.65 12.67 -0.15
CA ASP A 77 -0.37 13.16 0.36
C ASP A 77 -0.11 12.68 1.81
N GLY A 78 1.03 13.11 2.37
CA GLY A 78 1.44 12.75 3.73
C GLY A 78 0.55 13.33 4.84
N GLU A 79 -0.33 14.29 4.51
CA GLU A 79 -1.30 14.88 5.43
C GLU A 79 -2.69 14.24 5.30
N GLY A 80 -2.86 13.28 4.39
CA GLY A 80 -4.13 12.61 4.15
C GLY A 80 -5.03 13.32 3.13
N LYS A 81 -4.54 14.36 2.45
CA LYS A 81 -5.33 15.12 1.50
C LYS A 81 -5.34 14.44 0.14
N THR A 82 -6.52 14.38 -0.49
CA THR A 82 -6.69 13.89 -1.85
C THR A 82 -5.94 14.79 -2.84
N ILE A 83 -5.08 14.16 -3.64
CA ILE A 83 -4.24 14.78 -4.68
C ILE A 83 -4.37 14.01 -6.01
N PRO A 84 -3.96 14.61 -7.14
CA PRO A 84 -3.88 13.91 -8.42
C PRO A 84 -3.08 12.60 -8.37
N GLY A 85 -3.66 11.52 -8.90
CA GLY A 85 -2.99 10.24 -9.16
C GLY A 85 -2.77 10.06 -10.66
N LEU A 86 -3.28 8.98 -11.23
CA LEU A 86 -3.33 8.80 -12.69
C LEU A 86 -4.27 9.80 -13.38
N ALA A 87 -5.25 10.37 -12.68
CA ALA A 87 -5.96 11.55 -13.14
C ALA A 87 -5.19 12.82 -12.73
N THR A 88 -4.96 13.73 -13.69
CA THR A 88 -4.32 15.03 -13.46
C THR A 88 -5.25 16.03 -12.80
N HIS A 89 -6.55 15.94 -13.12
CA HIS A 89 -7.62 16.75 -12.58
C HIS A 89 -8.97 16.06 -12.83
N TRP A 90 -10.01 16.59 -12.21
CA TRP A 90 -11.39 16.15 -12.38
C TRP A 90 -12.34 17.33 -12.22
N GLU A 91 -13.54 17.17 -12.76
CA GLU A 91 -14.61 18.15 -12.69
C GLU A 91 -15.94 17.45 -12.39
N SER A 92 -16.88 18.22 -11.83
CA SER A 92 -18.22 17.72 -11.51
C SER A 92 -19.31 18.57 -12.17
N GLN A 93 -20.41 17.93 -12.52
CA GLN A 93 -21.67 18.59 -12.83
C GLN A 93 -22.67 18.20 -11.74
N GLY A 94 -22.89 19.12 -10.80
CA GLY A 94 -23.78 18.93 -9.65
C GLY A 94 -23.35 17.79 -8.72
N ASP A 95 -22.05 17.47 -8.68
CA ASP A 95 -21.46 16.35 -7.92
C ASP A 95 -22.11 14.99 -8.21
N ARG A 96 -22.76 14.87 -9.36
CA ARG A 96 -23.48 13.68 -9.82
C ARG A 96 -22.89 13.09 -11.08
N ILE A 97 -22.32 13.94 -11.95
CA ILE A 97 -21.51 13.49 -13.08
C ILE A 97 -20.08 13.92 -12.77
N TRP A 98 -19.17 12.96 -12.66
CA TRP A 98 -17.75 13.22 -12.41
C TRP A 98 -16.94 12.82 -13.62
N THR A 99 -16.10 13.72 -14.11
CA THR A 99 -15.18 13.47 -15.23
C THR A 99 -13.75 13.55 -14.74
N PHE A 100 -12.96 12.51 -14.96
CA PHE A 100 -11.53 12.42 -14.61
C PHE A 100 -10.68 12.42 -15.88
N HIS A 101 -9.63 13.24 -15.89
CA HIS A 101 -8.73 13.40 -17.03
C HIS A 101 -7.37 12.76 -16.74
N LEU A 102 -7.09 11.66 -17.42
CA LEU A 102 -5.90 10.83 -17.21
C LEU A 102 -4.65 11.47 -17.80
N ARG A 103 -3.52 11.30 -17.10
CA ARG A 103 -2.19 11.63 -17.63
C ARG A 103 -1.73 10.61 -18.67
N ASP A 104 -0.66 10.94 -19.36
CA ASP A 104 0.12 9.95 -20.09
C ASP A 104 0.92 9.10 -19.12
N ALA A 105 0.53 7.82 -19.01
CA ALA A 105 1.15 6.82 -18.16
C ALA A 105 1.14 5.48 -18.88
N GLN A 106 2.09 4.62 -18.48
CA GLN A 106 2.26 3.28 -19.01
C GLN A 106 2.22 2.27 -17.86
N TRP A 107 1.67 1.11 -18.16
CA TRP A 107 1.87 -0.10 -17.38
C TRP A 107 3.35 -0.52 -17.42
N SER A 108 3.78 -1.35 -16.46
CA SER A 108 5.16 -1.85 -16.40
C SER A 108 5.58 -2.73 -17.59
N ASN A 109 4.62 -3.25 -18.36
CA ASN A 109 4.89 -3.96 -19.61
C ASN A 109 5.04 -3.01 -20.83
N GLY A 110 4.75 -1.71 -20.67
CA GLY A 110 4.82 -0.69 -21.72
C GLY A 110 3.49 -0.36 -22.40
N ASP A 111 2.41 -1.08 -22.08
CA ASP A 111 1.09 -0.73 -22.62
C ASP A 111 0.62 0.60 -22.02
N PRO A 112 -0.09 1.45 -22.79
CA PRO A 112 -0.62 2.71 -22.27
C PRO A 112 -1.74 2.43 -21.26
N ILE A 113 -1.79 3.21 -20.18
CA ILE A 113 -2.94 3.21 -19.27
C ILE A 113 -4.03 4.10 -19.86
N THR A 114 -5.26 3.57 -19.91
CA THR A 114 -6.41 4.20 -20.55
C THR A 114 -7.65 4.20 -19.65
N ALA A 115 -8.65 5.01 -20.01
CA ALA A 115 -9.95 5.02 -19.34
C ALA A 115 -10.66 3.66 -19.42
N ASP A 116 -10.42 2.86 -20.46
CA ASP A 116 -10.98 1.51 -20.59
C ASP A 116 -10.45 0.54 -19.52
N ASP A 117 -9.20 0.70 -19.07
CA ASP A 117 -8.65 -0.10 -17.97
C ASP A 117 -9.43 0.16 -16.67
N PHE A 118 -9.78 1.42 -16.41
CA PHE A 118 -10.62 1.79 -15.28
C PHE A 118 -12.05 1.28 -15.44
N VAL A 119 -12.69 1.43 -16.61
CA VAL A 119 -14.03 0.87 -16.87
C VAL A 119 -14.04 -0.63 -16.58
N TYR A 120 -13.06 -1.38 -17.08
CA TYR A 120 -12.91 -2.81 -16.79
C TYR A 120 -12.79 -3.07 -15.29
N SER A 121 -11.92 -2.32 -14.62
CA SER A 121 -11.58 -2.51 -13.21
C SER A 121 -12.75 -2.20 -12.28
N PHE A 122 -13.50 -1.13 -12.53
CA PHE A 122 -14.68 -0.78 -11.75
C PHE A 122 -15.83 -1.78 -11.96
N ARG A 123 -16.00 -2.28 -13.18
CA ARG A 123 -16.96 -3.37 -13.43
C ARG A 123 -16.56 -4.64 -12.69
N ARG A 124 -15.26 -4.98 -12.69
CA ARG A 124 -14.74 -6.12 -11.95
C ARG A 124 -14.91 -5.94 -10.45
N LEU A 125 -14.64 -4.76 -9.90
CA LEU A 125 -14.87 -4.44 -8.48
C LEU A 125 -16.32 -4.74 -8.08
N THR A 126 -17.29 -4.29 -8.88
CA THR A 126 -18.73 -4.40 -8.56
C THR A 126 -19.36 -5.73 -8.96
N ASP A 127 -18.73 -6.54 -9.80
CA ASP A 127 -19.25 -7.86 -10.16
C ASP A 127 -19.17 -8.83 -8.97
N PRO A 128 -20.30 -9.36 -8.44
CA PRO A 128 -20.29 -10.34 -7.36
C PRO A 128 -19.43 -11.58 -7.63
N LYS A 129 -19.22 -11.92 -8.91
CA LYS A 129 -18.37 -13.05 -9.31
C LYS A 129 -16.89 -12.84 -8.98
N THR A 130 -16.44 -11.59 -8.83
CA THR A 130 -15.07 -11.29 -8.41
C THR A 130 -14.83 -11.72 -6.96
N GLY A 131 -15.87 -11.67 -6.11
CA GLY A 131 -15.81 -12.16 -4.73
C GLY A 131 -14.96 -11.31 -3.77
N GLY A 132 -14.72 -10.04 -4.10
CA GLY A 132 -14.02 -9.11 -3.23
C GLY A 132 -14.91 -8.54 -2.13
N ILE A 133 -14.34 -8.30 -0.95
CA ILE A 133 -15.10 -7.78 0.20
C ILE A 133 -15.61 -6.35 0.01
N TYR A 134 -14.99 -5.58 -0.91
CA TYR A 134 -15.32 -4.19 -1.20
C TYR A 134 -16.21 -4.02 -2.44
N GLY A 135 -16.90 -5.07 -2.90
CA GLY A 135 -17.75 -4.97 -4.10
C GLY A 135 -18.88 -3.92 -3.98
N GLY A 136 -19.36 -3.66 -2.77
CA GLY A 136 -20.37 -2.63 -2.48
C GLY A 136 -19.85 -1.19 -2.54
N TYR A 137 -18.54 -0.96 -2.69
CA TYR A 137 -17.94 0.37 -2.52
C TYR A 137 -18.47 1.43 -3.50
N LEU A 138 -18.72 1.04 -4.77
CA LEU A 138 -19.31 1.95 -5.74
C LEU A 138 -20.81 2.17 -5.54
N ALA A 139 -21.50 1.24 -4.88
CA ALA A 139 -22.89 1.43 -4.47
C ALA A 139 -23.00 2.43 -3.31
N ASP A 140 -22.06 2.38 -2.36
CA ASP A 140 -21.93 3.40 -1.31
C ASP A 140 -21.69 4.79 -1.92
N GLY A 141 -20.84 4.86 -2.95
CA GLY A 141 -20.58 6.06 -3.76
C GLY A 141 -21.70 6.41 -4.75
N LYS A 142 -22.84 5.73 -4.71
CA LYS A 142 -24.03 6.00 -5.52
C LYS A 142 -23.81 5.92 -7.02
N VAL A 143 -22.83 5.15 -7.48
CA VAL A 143 -22.61 4.93 -8.91
C VAL A 143 -23.82 4.23 -9.51
N LEU A 144 -24.34 4.77 -10.61
CA LEU A 144 -25.53 4.26 -11.28
C LEU A 144 -25.40 2.75 -11.54
N ASN A 145 -26.46 2.01 -11.21
CA ASN A 145 -26.57 0.54 -11.34
C ASN A 145 -25.65 -0.31 -10.44
N ALA A 146 -24.77 0.26 -9.60
CA ALA A 146 -23.88 -0.54 -8.75
C ALA A 146 -24.65 -1.48 -7.80
N ASP A 147 -25.68 -0.98 -7.12
CA ASP A 147 -26.56 -1.81 -6.26
C ASP A 147 -27.24 -2.94 -7.03
N ALA A 148 -27.76 -2.64 -8.23
CA ALA A 148 -28.46 -3.61 -9.05
C ALA A 148 -27.50 -4.73 -9.53
N ILE A 149 -26.25 -4.38 -9.85
CA ILE A 149 -25.22 -5.35 -10.22
C ILE A 149 -24.86 -6.23 -9.01
N MET A 150 -24.64 -5.63 -7.85
CA MET A 150 -24.33 -6.36 -6.61
C MET A 150 -25.42 -7.36 -6.22
N GLN A 151 -26.68 -7.03 -6.51
CA GLN A 151 -27.83 -7.90 -6.28
C GLN A 151 -28.07 -8.92 -7.41
N GLY A 152 -27.22 -8.95 -8.45
CA GLY A 152 -27.40 -9.82 -9.62
C GLY A 152 -28.59 -9.43 -10.52
N LYS A 153 -29.14 -8.23 -10.36
CA LYS A 153 -30.30 -7.71 -11.09
C LYS A 153 -29.92 -6.93 -12.35
N ALA A 154 -28.65 -6.57 -12.52
CA ALA A 154 -28.13 -5.90 -13.69
C ALA A 154 -26.76 -6.47 -14.08
N ARG A 155 -26.37 -6.29 -15.35
CA ARG A 155 -25.06 -6.76 -15.83
C ARG A 155 -23.97 -5.74 -15.50
N PRO A 156 -22.72 -6.17 -15.20
CA PRO A 156 -21.61 -5.26 -14.92
C PRO A 156 -21.42 -4.17 -15.98
N GLU A 157 -21.70 -4.45 -17.25
CA GLU A 157 -21.55 -3.47 -18.34
C GLU A 157 -22.46 -2.25 -18.23
N THR A 158 -23.53 -2.35 -17.44
CA THR A 158 -24.49 -1.25 -17.19
C THR A 158 -24.04 -0.32 -16.07
N LEU A 159 -22.92 -0.61 -15.39
CA LEU A 159 -22.37 0.25 -14.35
C LEU A 159 -22.18 1.67 -14.89
N GLY A 160 -22.49 2.67 -14.07
CA GLY A 160 -22.42 4.10 -14.34
C GLY A 160 -21.00 4.64 -14.51
N VAL A 161 -20.16 3.96 -15.29
CA VAL A 161 -18.80 4.33 -15.61
C VAL A 161 -18.55 4.08 -17.10
N LYS A 162 -17.99 5.06 -17.80
CA LYS A 162 -17.65 4.96 -19.21
C LYS A 162 -16.38 5.73 -19.54
N ALA A 163 -15.64 5.22 -20.52
CA ALA A 163 -14.62 6.00 -21.20
C ALA A 163 -15.32 6.90 -22.24
N LEU A 164 -15.11 8.22 -22.15
CA LEU A 164 -15.52 9.13 -23.23
C LEU A 164 -14.50 9.06 -24.39
N ASP A 165 -13.24 8.85 -24.03
CA ASP A 165 -12.10 8.59 -24.91
C ASP A 165 -11.00 7.86 -24.11
N LYS A 166 -9.82 7.65 -24.69
CA LYS A 166 -8.71 6.92 -24.03
C LYS A 166 -8.21 7.56 -22.74
N LYS A 167 -8.40 8.86 -22.55
CA LYS A 167 -7.87 9.66 -21.44
C LYS A 167 -8.95 10.36 -20.62
N THR A 168 -10.23 10.16 -20.94
CA THR A 168 -11.34 10.78 -20.22
C THR A 168 -12.30 9.72 -19.70
N LEU A 169 -12.38 9.58 -18.38
CA LEU A 169 -13.28 8.66 -17.69
C LEU A 169 -14.43 9.45 -17.07
N GLN A 170 -15.66 9.01 -17.27
CA GLN A 170 -16.84 9.63 -16.68
C GLN A 170 -17.63 8.65 -15.82
N PHE A 171 -18.02 9.10 -14.63
CA PHE A 171 -18.99 8.45 -13.76
C PHE A 171 -20.32 9.18 -13.80
N THR A 172 -21.40 8.40 -13.69
CA THR A 172 -22.75 8.88 -13.44
C THR A 172 -23.23 8.30 -12.13
N LEU A 173 -23.58 9.17 -11.19
CA LEU A 173 -24.13 8.83 -9.89
C LEU A 173 -25.65 9.00 -9.88
N THR A 174 -26.35 8.32 -8.97
CA THR A 174 -27.81 8.46 -8.80
C THR A 174 -28.17 9.76 -8.09
N GLU A 175 -27.30 10.24 -7.20
CA GLU A 175 -27.43 11.46 -6.42
C GLU A 175 -26.11 12.22 -6.30
N SER A 176 -26.14 13.41 -5.67
CA SER A 176 -24.96 14.26 -5.46
C SER A 176 -24.05 13.64 -4.39
N VAL A 177 -22.77 13.42 -4.73
CA VAL A 177 -21.74 12.91 -3.82
C VAL A 177 -20.48 13.78 -3.95
N PRO A 178 -20.37 14.88 -3.18
CA PRO A 178 -19.26 15.84 -3.31
C PRO A 178 -17.87 15.25 -3.03
N TYR A 179 -17.79 14.23 -2.17
CA TYR A 179 -16.54 13.57 -1.76
C TYR A 179 -16.16 12.39 -2.67
N PHE A 180 -16.80 12.23 -3.83
CA PHE A 180 -16.52 11.11 -4.74
C PHE A 180 -15.03 10.98 -5.15
N PRO A 181 -14.28 12.07 -5.40
CA PRO A 181 -12.84 11.98 -5.64
C PRO A 181 -12.05 11.36 -4.47
N ASP A 182 -12.44 11.63 -3.22
CA ASP A 182 -11.76 11.07 -2.03
C ASP A 182 -11.92 9.55 -1.95
N MET A 183 -13.05 9.03 -2.45
CA MET A 183 -13.26 7.58 -2.54
C MET A 183 -12.26 6.89 -3.48
N MET A 184 -11.77 7.59 -4.51
CA MET A 184 -10.86 7.03 -5.52
C MET A 184 -9.41 6.87 -5.01
N VAL A 185 -9.14 7.27 -3.76
CA VAL A 185 -7.84 7.06 -3.09
C VAL A 185 -7.65 5.59 -2.68
N MET A 186 -8.73 4.83 -2.55
CA MET A 186 -8.69 3.48 -2.00
C MET A 186 -8.16 2.45 -3.01
N ALA A 187 -7.33 1.52 -2.55
CA ALA A 187 -6.61 0.57 -3.40
C ALA A 187 -7.53 -0.31 -4.27
N TRP A 188 -8.72 -0.67 -3.79
CA TRP A 188 -9.70 -1.45 -4.57
C TRP A 188 -10.29 -0.70 -5.77
N THR A 189 -10.08 0.61 -5.86
CA THR A 189 -10.46 1.44 -7.03
C THR A 189 -9.37 1.53 -8.09
N TYR A 190 -8.21 0.89 -7.86
CA TYR A 190 -7.08 0.96 -8.77
C TYR A 190 -7.34 0.12 -10.04
N PRO A 191 -6.81 0.57 -11.20
CA PRO A 191 -6.95 -0.18 -12.41
C PRO A 191 -6.11 -1.46 -12.36
N VAL A 192 -6.56 -2.50 -13.05
CA VAL A 192 -5.79 -3.73 -13.31
C VAL A 192 -5.61 -3.90 -14.82
N HIS A 193 -4.48 -4.47 -15.24
CA HIS A 193 -4.21 -4.69 -16.65
C HIS A 193 -5.07 -5.84 -17.20
N ARG A 194 -6.12 -5.50 -17.94
CA ARG A 194 -7.16 -6.44 -18.39
C ARG A 194 -6.61 -7.70 -19.06
N ALA A 195 -5.69 -7.55 -20.02
CA ALA A 195 -5.16 -8.69 -20.76
C ALA A 195 -4.38 -9.66 -19.86
N THR A 196 -3.70 -9.15 -18.83
CA THR A 196 -3.00 -9.99 -17.85
C THR A 196 -3.99 -10.74 -16.96
N VAL A 197 -5.02 -10.05 -16.46
CA VAL A 197 -6.06 -10.66 -15.60
C VAL A 197 -6.80 -11.75 -16.36
N GLU A 198 -7.24 -11.48 -17.59
CA GLU A 198 -7.97 -12.47 -18.42
C GLU A 198 -7.10 -13.67 -18.80
N LYS A 199 -5.80 -13.45 -19.07
CA LYS A 199 -4.88 -14.53 -19.46
C LYS A 199 -4.51 -15.46 -18.32
N TYR A 200 -4.26 -14.91 -17.13
CA TYR A 200 -3.69 -15.68 -16.02
C TYR A 200 -4.70 -16.01 -14.91
N GLY A 201 -5.92 -15.46 -14.96
CA GLY A 201 -6.93 -15.67 -13.92
C GLY A 201 -6.36 -15.34 -12.55
N ASP A 202 -6.66 -16.13 -11.52
CA ASP A 202 -6.15 -15.90 -10.16
C ASP A 202 -4.63 -15.88 -10.01
N LYS A 203 -3.87 -16.36 -11.02
CA LYS A 203 -2.40 -16.33 -11.00
C LYS A 203 -1.82 -15.01 -11.52
N TRP A 204 -2.64 -14.08 -11.99
CA TRP A 204 -2.16 -12.80 -12.53
C TRP A 204 -1.33 -12.00 -11.52
N THR A 205 -1.55 -12.22 -10.22
CA THR A 205 -0.82 -11.56 -9.13
C THR A 205 0.53 -12.19 -8.80
N GLN A 206 0.94 -13.26 -9.51
CA GLN A 206 2.26 -13.85 -9.31
C GLN A 206 3.36 -12.93 -9.88
N PRO A 207 4.57 -12.90 -9.31
CA PRO A 207 5.64 -11.99 -9.74
C PRO A 207 5.96 -12.04 -11.24
N GLU A 208 5.89 -13.21 -11.87
CA GLU A 208 6.12 -13.41 -13.30
C GLU A 208 4.99 -12.90 -14.23
N HIS A 209 3.85 -12.53 -13.66
CA HIS A 209 2.66 -12.09 -14.41
C HIS A 209 2.24 -10.66 -14.05
N TYR A 210 2.59 -10.18 -12.86
CA TYR A 210 2.13 -8.90 -12.34
C TYR A 210 2.53 -7.73 -13.25
N VAL A 211 1.52 -6.94 -13.64
CA VAL A 211 1.71 -5.71 -14.41
C VAL A 211 1.30 -4.53 -13.53
N SER A 212 2.28 -3.67 -13.22
CA SER A 212 2.18 -2.55 -12.28
C SER A 212 1.81 -1.26 -13.00
N SER A 213 0.97 -0.43 -12.40
CA SER A 213 0.77 0.98 -12.78
C SER A 213 1.55 1.96 -11.91
N GLY A 214 2.03 1.51 -10.74
CA GLY A 214 2.67 2.35 -9.73
C GLY A 214 4.21 2.39 -9.83
N ALA A 215 4.80 2.98 -8.79
CA ALA A 215 6.23 3.27 -8.69
C ALA A 215 7.14 2.03 -8.59
N TYR A 216 6.59 0.86 -8.26
CA TYR A 216 7.35 -0.36 -8.07
C TYR A 216 6.81 -1.58 -8.85
N LEU A 217 7.73 -2.49 -9.16
CA LEU A 217 7.51 -3.79 -9.77
C LEU A 217 7.50 -4.88 -8.71
N LEU A 218 6.62 -5.87 -8.83
CA LEU A 218 6.70 -7.09 -8.03
C LEU A 218 7.80 -8.00 -8.60
N LYS A 219 8.86 -8.24 -7.82
CA LYS A 219 10.04 -9.03 -8.26
C LYS A 219 10.17 -10.37 -7.56
N GLY A 220 9.47 -10.56 -6.45
CA GLY A 220 9.42 -11.85 -5.78
C GLY A 220 8.42 -11.82 -4.65
N TRP A 221 7.78 -12.95 -4.45
CA TRP A 221 6.87 -13.17 -3.35
C TRP A 221 7.12 -14.57 -2.81
N ARG A 222 7.73 -14.65 -1.63
CA ARG A 222 7.89 -15.89 -0.89
C ARG A 222 6.93 -15.87 0.29
N VAL A 223 5.88 -16.67 0.18
CA VAL A 223 4.81 -16.80 1.17
C VAL A 223 5.40 -17.04 2.56
N ASN A 224 4.90 -16.30 3.55
CA ASN A 224 5.37 -16.30 4.94
C ASN A 224 6.83 -15.87 5.13
N SER A 225 7.42 -15.17 4.16
CA SER A 225 8.81 -14.72 4.24
C SER A 225 8.99 -13.27 3.79
N TYR A 226 8.83 -12.98 2.50
CA TYR A 226 9.03 -11.62 1.99
C TYR A 226 8.29 -11.36 0.68
N ILE A 227 8.01 -10.08 0.45
CA ILE A 227 7.69 -9.50 -0.85
C ILE A 227 8.86 -8.60 -1.24
N LYS A 228 9.42 -8.82 -2.43
CA LYS A 228 10.51 -8.03 -3.00
C LYS A 228 9.95 -7.17 -4.12
N MET A 229 10.22 -5.87 -4.03
CA MET A 229 9.87 -4.88 -5.04
C MET A 229 11.12 -4.13 -5.52
N GLU A 230 11.08 -3.64 -6.75
CA GLU A 230 12.13 -2.80 -7.36
C GLU A 230 11.47 -1.62 -8.09
N LYS A 231 12.19 -0.50 -8.28
CA LYS A 231 11.62 0.67 -8.98
C LYS A 231 11.10 0.29 -10.37
N ASN A 232 9.96 0.84 -10.74
CA ASN A 232 9.37 0.71 -12.08
C ASN A 232 9.92 1.82 -12.98
N PRO A 233 10.80 1.52 -13.96
CA PRO A 233 11.38 2.53 -14.84
C PRO A 233 10.35 3.14 -15.82
N LYS A 234 9.16 2.54 -15.95
CA LYS A 234 8.07 3.05 -16.81
C LYS A 234 7.04 3.88 -16.05
N TYR A 235 7.20 4.04 -14.74
CA TYR A 235 6.31 4.86 -13.95
C TYR A 235 6.35 6.31 -14.44
N TYR A 236 5.19 6.97 -14.52
CA TYR A 236 5.11 8.30 -15.14
C TYR A 236 5.96 9.36 -14.40
N ASP A 237 6.20 9.17 -13.11
CA ASP A 237 6.99 10.05 -12.24
C ASP A 237 8.22 9.33 -11.68
N HIS A 238 8.83 8.45 -12.49
CA HIS A 238 9.95 7.60 -12.05
C HIS A 238 11.14 8.38 -11.46
N ASP A 239 11.40 9.60 -11.95
CA ASP A 239 12.51 10.45 -11.51
C ASP A 239 12.31 10.97 -10.08
N SER A 240 11.06 11.13 -9.64
CA SER A 240 10.72 11.57 -8.28
C SER A 240 10.71 10.43 -7.26
N VAL A 241 10.78 9.17 -7.72
CA VAL A 241 10.77 7.99 -6.85
C VAL A 241 12.17 7.79 -6.26
N SER A 242 12.30 7.95 -4.95
CA SER A 242 13.53 7.64 -4.21
C SER A 242 13.35 6.44 -3.28
N ILE A 243 14.40 5.64 -3.13
CA ILE A 243 14.50 4.66 -2.05
C ILE A 243 15.44 5.31 -1.01
N PRO A 244 14.91 5.72 0.15
CA PRO A 244 15.68 6.45 1.15
C PRO A 244 16.75 5.58 1.84
#